data_AF-A0A7C2XSD3-F1
#
_entry.id   AF-A0A7C2XSD3-F1
#
_cell.length_a   1.000
_cell.length_b   1.000
_cell.length_c   1.000
_cell.angle_alpha   90.00
_cell.angle_beta   90.00
_cell.angle_gamma   90.00
#
_symmetry.space_group_name_H-M   'P 1'
#
loop_
_entity.id
_entity.type
_entity.pdbx_description
1 polymer ?
#
loop_
_entity_poly.entity_id
_entity_poly.type
_entity_poly.pdbx_seq_one_letter_code
_entity_poly.pdbx_strand_id
1 'polypeptide(L)' 'MLDEKYRIDMLVDNKIIVEFKTVPDLDDSHTRQILCYLEATIYEVGYVVNFSRERLQFRRFILENDRKKYKPTLAIN' A
#
# COMPACT_ATOMS: atom_id res chain seq x y z
N MET A 1 9.27 20.05 6.64
CA MET A 1 7.84 19.86 6.35
C MET A 1 7.79 18.70 5.37
N LEU A 2 7.44 17.49 5.83
CA LEU A 2 7.24 16.37 4.91
C LEU A 2 5.98 16.69 4.11
N ASP A 3 6.11 16.78 2.79
CA ASP A 3 4.99 17.01 1.89
C ASP A 3 3.82 16.08 2.24
N GLU A 4 2.59 16.61 2.25
CA GLU A 4 1.37 15.81 2.45
C GLU A 4 1.28 14.60 1.50
N LYS A 5 2.05 14.62 0.39
CA LYS A 5 2.20 13.54 -0.59
C LYS A 5 2.83 12.23 -0.06
N TYR A 6 3.45 12.23 1.12
CA TYR A 6 4.16 11.05 1.64
C TYR A 6 3.53 10.42 2.89
N ARG A 7 2.31 10.81 3.25
CA ARG A 7 1.60 10.17 4.36
C ARG A 7 0.80 8.97 3.86
N ILE A 8 1.02 7.81 4.47
CA ILE A 8 0.17 6.63 4.27
C ILE A 8 -1.24 6.94 4.80
N ASP A 9 -2.26 6.72 3.99
CA ASP A 9 -3.65 6.93 4.40
C ASP A 9 -4.06 5.98 5.53
N MET A 10 -3.73 4.69 5.39
CA MET A 10 -4.08 3.67 6.38
C MET A 10 -3.05 2.55 6.46
N LEU A 11 -2.78 2.11 7.69
CA LEU A 11 -1.97 0.93 7.99
C LEU A 11 -2.82 -0.06 8.80
N VAL A 12 -3.07 -1.23 8.23
CA VAL A 12 -3.90 -2.27 8.84
C VAL A 12 -3.00 -3.30 9.52
N ASP A 13 -3.30 -3.60 10.79
CA ASP A 13 -2.60 -4.60 11.63
C ASP A 13 -1.07 -4.48 11.62
N ASN A 14 -0.54 -3.27 11.44
CA ASN A 14 0.90 -3.02 11.26
C ASN A 14 1.55 -3.94 10.20
N LYS A 15 0.83 -4.23 9.12
CA LYS A 15 1.27 -5.18 8.07
C LYS A 15 0.92 -4.73 6.66
N ILE A 16 -0.21 -4.07 6.48
CA ILE A 16 -0.76 -3.78 5.15
C ILE A 16 -0.96 -2.27 4.99
N ILE A 17 -0.34 -1.70 3.96
CA ILE A 17 -0.57 -0.32 3.54
C ILE A 17 -1.83 -0.27 2.68
N VAL A 18 -2.72 0.67 2.94
CA VAL A 18 -3.90 0.94 2.11
C VAL A 18 -3.91 2.41 1.73
N GLU A 19 -4.01 2.69 0.45
CA GLU A 19 -4.12 4.03 -0.15
C GLU A 19 -5.51 4.18 -0.78
N PHE A 20 -6.18 5.29 -0.47
CA PHE A 20 -7.53 5.57 -0.97
C PHE A 20 -7.52 6.59 -2.10
N LYS A 21 -8.34 6.36 -3.12
CA LYS A 21 -8.53 7.28 -4.25
C LYS A 21 -10.01 7.50 -4.55
N THR A 22 -10.29 8.69 -5.08
CA THR A 22 -11.58 9.05 -5.67
C THR A 22 -11.30 9.69 -7.03
N VAL A 23 -10.87 8.86 -7.99
CA VAL A 23 -10.41 9.29 -9.32
C VAL A 23 -11.17 8.52 -10.40
N PRO A 24 -11.34 9.03 -11.63
CA PRO A 24 -12.05 8.29 -12.67
C PRO A 24 -11.52 6.87 -12.87
N ASP A 25 -10.19 6.69 -12.95
CA ASP A 25 -9.55 5.38 -13.02
C ASP A 25 -8.17 5.38 -12.34
N LEU A 26 -7.71 4.19 -11.95
CA LEU A 26 -6.35 3.99 -11.47
C LEU A 26 -5.34 3.96 -12.63
N ASP A 27 -4.42 4.91 -12.64
CA ASP A 27 -3.25 4.94 -13.51
C ASP A 27 -1.92 4.53 -12.82
N ASP A 28 -0.82 4.61 -13.56
CA ASP A 28 0.53 4.24 -13.13
C ASP A 28 1.10 5.15 -12.04
N SER A 29 0.61 6.39 -11.91
CA SER A 29 1.07 7.30 -10.84
C SER A 29 0.68 6.76 -9.46
N HIS A 30 -0.52 6.18 -9.34
CA HIS A 30 -0.99 5.54 -8.11
C HIS A 30 -0.17 4.27 -7.80
N THR A 31 0.22 3.54 -8.84
CA THR A 31 1.12 2.38 -8.70
C THR A 31 2.50 2.82 -8.21
N ARG A 32 3.06 3.88 -8.78
CA ARG A 32 4.35 4.43 -8.35
C ARG A 32 4.30 4.88 -6.90
N GLN A 33 3.21 5.51 -6.47
CA GLN A 33 3.03 5.96 -5.10
C GLN A 33 3.07 4.79 -4.10
N ILE A 34 2.25 3.76 -4.31
CA ILE A 34 2.21 2.61 -3.39
C ILE A 34 3.55 1.85 -3.38
N LEU A 35 4.23 1.74 -4.54
CA LEU A 35 5.56 1.13 -4.60
C LEU A 35 6.60 1.94 -3.82
N CYS A 36 6.58 3.27 -3.89
CA CYS A 36 7.45 4.10 -3.07
C CYS A 36 7.24 3.85 -1.57
N TYR A 37 5.99 3.70 -1.13
CA TYR A 37 5.72 3.35 0.28
C TYR A 37 6.23 1.97 0.64
N LEU A 38 6.01 0.97 -0.22
CA LEU A 38 6.53 -0.36 0.01
C LEU A 38 8.06 -0.35 0.04
N GLU A 39 8.75 0.37 -0.84
CA GLU A 39 10.22 0.47 -0.83
C GLU A 39 10.76 1.19 0.41
N ALA A 40 10.07 2.22 0.89
CA ALA A 40 10.48 3.04 2.03
C ALA A 40 10.14 2.45 3.40
N THR A 41 9.36 1.36 3.45
CA THR A 41 8.88 0.76 4.70
C THR A 41 9.23 -0.73 4.80
N ILE A 42 9.00 -1.30 5.98
CA ILE A 42 9.15 -2.74 6.22
C ILE A 42 7.97 -3.56 5.67
N TYR A 43 6.88 -2.90 5.24
CA TYR A 43 5.67 -3.57 4.81
C TYR A 43 5.78 -4.07 3.37
N GLU A 44 5.25 -5.26 3.11
CA GLU A 44 5.38 -5.92 1.80
C GLU A 44 4.10 -5.86 0.98
N VAL A 45 2.95 -5.67 1.64
CA VAL A 45 1.64 -5.68 1.01
C VAL A 45 1.04 -4.28 0.99
N GLY A 46 0.65 -3.85 -0.20
CA GLY A 46 -0.04 -2.58 -0.43
C GLY A 46 -1.33 -2.78 -1.20
N TYR A 47 -2.36 -1.99 -0.89
CA TYR A 47 -3.58 -1.86 -1.69
C TYR A 47 -3.75 -0.42 -2.13
N VAL A 48 -4.17 -0.26 -3.39
CA VAL A 48 -4.75 1.00 -3.87
C VAL A 48 -6.22 0.73 -4.12
N VAL A 49 -7.11 1.49 -3.48
CA VAL A 49 -8.56 1.29 -3.52
C VAL A 49 -9.22 2.57 -4.02
N ASN A 50 -10.00 2.47 -5.10
CA ASN A 50 -10.72 3.57 -5.71
C ASN A 50 -12.23 3.45 -5.46
N PHE A 51 -12.80 4.49 -4.84
CA PHE A 51 -14.21 4.56 -4.45
C PHE A 51 -15.07 5.44 -5.36
N SER A 52 -14.55 5.93 -6.48
CA SER A 52 -15.30 6.80 -7.41
C SER A 52 -16.30 6.06 -8.32
N ARG A 53 -16.24 4.73 -8.36
CA ARG A 53 -17.02 3.86 -9.27
C ARG A 53 -18.10 3.11 -8.48
N GLU A 54 -19.17 2.70 -9.18
CA GLU A 54 -20.24 1.86 -8.58
C GLU A 54 -19.70 0.52 -8.07
N ARG A 55 -18.72 -0.05 -8.76
CA ARG A 55 -18.00 -1.24 -8.32
C ARG A 55 -16.63 -0.86 -7.80
N LEU A 56 -16.24 -1.47 -6.68
CA LEU A 56 -14.93 -1.23 -6.09
C LEU A 56 -13.81 -1.62 -7.07
N GLN A 57 -12.99 -0.64 -7.42
CA GLN A 57 -11.77 -0.87 -8.20
C GLN A 57 -10.60 -0.89 -7.21
N PHE A 58 -9.86 -1.98 -7.17
CA PHE A 58 -8.68 -2.08 -6.31
C PHE A 58 -7.55 -2.86 -6.98
N ARG A 59 -6.32 -2.57 -6.56
CA ARG A 59 -5.11 -3.29 -6.97
C ARG A 59 -4.31 -3.68 -5.73
N ARG A 60 -3.86 -4.93 -5.70
CA ARG A 60 -2.95 -5.46 -4.68
C ARG A 60 -1.53 -5.45 -5.22
N PHE A 61 -0.59 -5.03 -4.38
CA PHE A 61 0.84 -5.01 -4.67
C PHE A 61 1.57 -5.83 -3.61
N ILE A 62 2.58 -6.58 -4.06
CA ILE A 62 3.48 -7.34 -3.20
C ILE A 62 4.89 -6.94 -3.62
N LEU A 63 5.68 -6.44 -2.67
CA LEU A 63 7.08 -6.10 -2.89
C LEU A 63 7.92 -6.72 -1.78
N GLU A 64 8.44 -7.91 -2.07
CA GLU A 64 9.39 -8.64 -1.24
C GLU A 64 10.82 -8.25 -1.64
N ASN A 65 11.70 -8.04 -0.67
CA ASN A 65 13.14 -7.90 -0.92
C ASN A 65 13.97 -8.14 0.35
N ASP A 66 15.26 -8.46 0.17
CA ASP A 66 16.18 -8.79 1.27
C ASP A 66 16.40 -7.66 2.29
N ARG A 67 16.02 -6.41 1.97
CA ARG A 67 16.10 -5.27 2.90
C ARG A 67 14.93 -5.27 3.90
N LYS A 68 13.82 -5.95 3.59
CA LYS A 68 12.64 -6.08 4.45
C LYS A 68 12.77 -7.31 5.34
N LYS A 69 13.37 -7.14 6.51
CA LYS A 69 13.67 -8.25 7.45
C LYS A 69 12.46 -8.80 8.22
N TYR A 70 11.23 -8.60 7.74
CA TYR A 70 10.04 -9.14 8.42
C TYR A 70 9.90 -10.63 8.11
N LYS A 71 10.30 -11.48 9.07
CA LYS A 71 9.89 -12.89 9.07
C LYS A 71 8.58 -12.97 9.86
N PRO A 72 7.43 -13.30 9.26
CA PRO A 72 6.23 -13.56 10.04
C PRO A 72 6.55 -14.74 10.96
N THR A 73 6.78 -14.47 12.25
CA THR A 73 6.84 -15.52 13.25
C THR A 73 5.45 -16.13 13.29
N LEU A 74 5.34 -17.32 12.72
CA LEU A 74 4.17 -18.17 12.79
C LEU A 74 4.02 -18.63 14.25
N ALA A 75 3.50 -17.76 15.11
CA ALA A 75 2.92 -18.19 16.38
C ALA A 75 1.55 -18.78 16.04
N ILE A 76 1.58 -20.05 15.66
CA ILE A 76 0.39 -20.90 15.58
C ILE A 76 -0.09 -21.07 17.03
N ASN A 77 -1.30 -20.62 17.33
CA ASN A 77 -2.09 -21.15 18.44
C ASN A 77 -3.11 -22.12 17.84
#